data_AF-A0A8T2A7N0-F1
#
_entry.id   AF-A0A8T2A7N0-F1
#
_cell.length_a   1.000
_cell.length_b   1.000
_cell.length_c   1.000
_cell.angle_alpha   90.00
_cell.angle_beta   90.00
_cell.angle_gamma   90.00
#
_symmetry.space_group_name_H-M   'P 1'
#
loop_
_entity.id
_entity.type
_entity.pdbx_description
1 polymer ?
#
loop_
_entity_poly.entity_id
_entity_poly.type
_entity_poly.pdbx_seq_one_letter_code
_entity_poly.pdbx_strand_id
1 'polypeptide(L)' 'IEIVEGQQMCEAKSMNLKGMCTKWRNCRQVCISQGFTDGRCKGFTRNCICNKPCFSPSN' A
#
# COMPACT_ATOMS: atom_id res chain seq x y z
N ILE A 1 -11.23 -1.87 27.12
CA ILE A 1 -11.33 -1.67 25.66
C ILE A 1 -10.00 -2.11 25.11
N GLU A 2 -9.90 -3.34 24.60
CA GLU A 2 -8.67 -3.83 24.00
C GLU A 2 -8.47 -3.09 22.68
N ILE A 3 -7.57 -2.12 22.70
CA ILE A 3 -6.93 -1.64 21.49
C ILE A 3 -6.00 -2.77 21.09
N VAL A 4 -6.47 -3.63 20.20
CA VAL A 4 -5.62 -4.60 19.53
C VAL A 4 -4.43 -3.80 18.97
N GLU A 5 -3.24 -4.02 19.50
CA GLU A 5 -1.97 -3.65 18.85
C GLU A 5 -1.80 -4.54 17.62
N GLY A 6 -2.77 -4.51 16.72
CA GLY A 6 -2.64 -5.05 15.39
C GLY A 6 -1.70 -4.10 14.67
N GLN A 7 -0.58 -4.62 14.17
CA GLN A 7 0.27 -3.91 13.22
C GLN A 7 -0.64 -3.21 12.20
N GLN A 8 -0.81 -1.90 12.32
CA GLN A 8 -1.87 -1.22 11.59
C GLN A 8 -1.43 -1.19 10.14
N MET A 9 -2.02 -2.02 9.29
CA MET A 9 -1.66 -2.04 7.88
C MET A 9 -2.26 -0.81 7.22
N CYS A 10 -1.42 0.17 6.89
CA CYS A 10 -1.83 1.30 6.08
C CYS A 10 -1.86 0.89 4.61
N GLU A 11 -3.01 1.11 3.98
CA GLU A 11 -3.14 1.11 2.54
C GLU A 11 -2.98 2.55 2.02
N ALA A 12 -2.12 2.76 1.02
CA ALA A 12 -1.99 4.05 0.34
C ALA A 12 -2.08 3.87 -1.17
N LYS A 13 -2.77 4.80 -1.84
CA LYS A 13 -2.85 4.80 -3.30
C LYS A 13 -1.55 5.34 -3.88
N SER A 14 -0.88 4.55 -4.72
CA SER A 14 0.32 5.05 -5.42
C SER A 14 -0.11 6.06 -6.49
N MET A 15 0.24 7.34 -6.29
CA MET A 15 0.07 8.40 -7.30
C MET A 15 1.11 8.30 -8.42
N ASN A 16 2.20 7.57 -8.19
CA ASN A 16 3.33 7.47 -9.10
C ASN A 16 3.11 6.47 -10.25
N LEU A 17 2.16 5.55 -10.13
CA LEU A 17 1.79 4.70 -11.26
C LEU A 17 0.91 5.50 -12.22
N LYS A 18 1.55 6.28 -13.11
CA LYS A 18 0.91 6.96 -14.25
C LYS A 18 0.50 5.92 -15.29
N GLY A 19 -0.54 5.14 -14.98
CA GLY A 19 -1.11 4.15 -15.90
C GLY A 19 -1.94 3.08 -15.20
N MET A 20 -2.68 2.33 -16.00
CA MET A 20 -3.35 1.11 -15.57
C MET A 20 -2.32 0.16 -14.95
N CYS A 21 -2.61 -0.39 -13.76
CA CYS A 21 -1.88 -1.50 -13.18
C CYS A 21 -1.94 -2.71 -14.14
N THR A 22 -0.99 -2.79 -15.06
CA THR A 22 -0.82 -3.88 -16.04
C THR A 22 -0.01 -5.01 -15.45
N LYS A 23 0.97 -4.67 -14.60
CA LYS A 23 1.82 -5.61 -13.87
C LYS A 23 1.85 -5.24 -12.40
N TRP A 24 1.34 -6.14 -11.56
CA TRP A 24 1.40 -5.99 -10.10
C TRP A 24 2.84 -5.82 -9.60
N ARG A 25 3.84 -6.41 -10.28
CA ARG A 25 5.27 -6.23 -9.98
C ARG A 25 5.71 -4.77 -10.04
N ASN A 26 5.24 -4.00 -11.04
CA ASN A 26 5.59 -2.57 -11.14
C ASN A 26 4.93 -1.78 -10.01
N CYS A 27 3.68 -2.10 -9.68
CA CYS A 27 2.99 -1.50 -8.53
C CYS A 27 3.76 -1.75 -7.24
N ARG A 28 4.11 -3.01 -6.96
CA ARG A 28 4.91 -3.39 -5.80
C ARG A 28 6.26 -2.67 -5.76
N GLN A 29 6.99 -2.59 -6.86
CA GLN A 29 8.30 -1.94 -6.90
C GLN A 29 8.22 -0.43 -6.61
N VAL A 30 7.18 0.24 -7.12
CA VAL A 30 6.91 1.66 -6.81
C VAL A 30 6.48 1.84 -5.35
N CYS A 31 5.71 0.91 -4.79
CA CYS A 31 5.35 0.90 -3.38
C CYS A 31 6.60 0.72 -2.49
N ILE A 32 7.47 -0.23 -2.82
CA ILE A 32 8.74 -0.45 -2.12
C ILE A 32 9.62 0.80 -2.17
N SER A 33 9.74 1.43 -3.35
CA SER A 33 10.48 2.69 -3.50
C SER A 33 9.91 3.87 -2.70
N GLN A 34 8.64 3.81 -2.29
CA GLN A 34 7.99 4.82 -1.44
C GLN A 34 8.06 4.46 0.05
N GLY A 35 8.75 3.37 0.42
CA GLY A 35 8.84 2.89 1.80
C GLY A 35 7.66 2.05 2.26
N PHE A 36 6.89 1.47 1.31
CA PHE A 36 5.90 0.44 1.61
C PHE A 36 6.52 -0.95 1.53
N THR A 37 5.91 -1.93 2.18
CA THR A 37 6.47 -3.29 2.24
C THR A 37 5.93 -4.16 1.10
N ASP A 38 4.74 -3.85 0.60
CA ASP A 38 4.13 -4.57 -0.50
C ASP A 38 3.20 -3.64 -1.32
N GLY A 39 2.62 -4.17 -2.40
CA GLY A 39 1.66 -3.44 -3.21
C GLY A 39 0.88 -4.33 -4.17
N ARG A 40 -0.41 -4.05 -4.31
CA ARG A 40 -1.36 -4.81 -5.14
C ARG A 40 -2.19 -3.91 -6.05
N CYS A 41 -2.52 -4.42 -7.23
CA CYS A 41 -3.53 -3.79 -8.08
C CYS A 41 -4.92 -4.06 -7.49
N LYS A 42 -5.75 -3.02 -7.30
CA LYS A 42 -7.12 -3.16 -6.76
C LYS A 42 -8.11 -2.40 -7.67
N GLY A 43 -9.27 -3.03 -7.91
CA GLY A 43 -10.41 -2.44 -8.62
C GLY A 43 -10.36 -2.51 -10.16
N PHE A 44 -11.49 -2.13 -10.78
CA PHE A 44 -11.69 -2.05 -12.24
C PHE A 44 -10.83 -0.96 -12.90
N THR A 45 -10.58 0.11 -12.16
CA THR A 45 -9.74 1.26 -12.56
C THR A 45 -8.25 0.94 -12.53
N ARG A 46 -7.86 -0.31 -12.20
CA ARG A 46 -6.48 -0.78 -12.10
C ARG A 46 -5.60 0.19 -11.31
N ASN A 47 -6.08 0.62 -10.15
CA ASN A 47 -5.30 1.46 -9.25
C ASN A 47 -4.28 0.60 -8.50
N CYS A 48 -3.09 1.14 -8.30
CA CYS A 48 -2.07 0.54 -7.46
C CYS A 48 -2.29 0.96 -6.00
N ILE A 49 -2.49 -0.02 -5.12
CA ILE A 49 -2.64 0.15 -3.69
C ILE A 49 -1.39 -0.44 -3.02
N CYS A 50 -0.61 0.42 -2.39
CA CYS A 50 0.52 0.04 -1.56
C CYS A 50 0.05 -0.30 -0.16
N ASN A 51 0.66 -1.30 0.47
CA ASN A 51 0.39 -1.69 1.85
C ASN A 51 1.70 -1.68 2.65
N LYS A 52 1.62 -1.16 3.88
CA LYS A 52 2.75 -1.18 4.80
C LYS A 52 2.27 -1.28 6.23
N PRO A 53 3.05 -1.90 7.14
CA PRO A 53 2.83 -1.73 8.56
C PRO A 53 3.09 -0.26 8.88
N CYS A 54 2.03 0.44 9.28
CA CYS A 54 2.16 1.70 9.97
C CYS A 54 2.43 1.41 11.44
N PHE A 55 3.47 2.05 11.95
CA PHE A 55 3.47 2.39 13.36
C PHE A 55 2.36 3.41 13.57
N SER A 56 1.30 2.99 14.25
CA SER A 56 0.49 3.95 14.99
C SER A 56 1.33 4.33 16.20
N PRO A 57 1.86 5.57 16.31
CA PRO A 57 2.29 6.03 17.61
C PRO A 57 1.02 6.15 18.45
N SER A 58 0.72 5.10 19.22
CA SER A 58 -0.18 5.18 20.35
C SER A 58 0.37 6.27 21.28
N ASN A 59 -0.27 7.44 21.27
CA ASN A 59 -0.16 8.40 22.34
C ASN A 59 -1.25 8.10 23.36
#